data_AF-A0A0U2ZAG4-F1
#
_entry.id   AF-A0A0U2ZAG4-F1
#
_cell.length_a   1.000
_cell.length_b   1.000
_cell.length_c   1.000
_cell.angle_alpha   90.00
_cell.angle_beta   90.00
_cell.angle_gamma   90.00
#
_symmetry.space_group_name_H-M   'P 1'
#
loop_
_entity.id
_entity.type
_entity.pdbx_description
1 polymer ?
#
loop_
_entity_poly.entity_id
_entity_poly.type
_entity_poly.pdbx_seq_one_letter_code
_entity_poly.pdbx_strand_id
1 'polypeptide(L)'
;MNEEFPHHVEFQIVGKVPDGGGGYKEDWVTVLDFNGFLDTPNSQELFQAQQLNYTLDRNLFYPYRTDVKEQMRCLFRYDSTVETYELVSKPQDQGGQRETMKLMLKLVPNG
;
A
#
# COMPACT_ATOMS: atom_id res chain seq x y z
N MET A 1 1.66 -9.55 -21.91
CA MET A 1 2.80 -8.70 -21.50
C MET A 1 2.33 -7.83 -20.34
N ASN A 2 3.03 -7.94 -19.21
CA ASN A 2 2.72 -7.54 -17.83
C ASN A 2 1.91 -8.58 -17.03
N GLU A 3 2.36 -9.83 -17.04
CA GLU A 3 1.88 -10.90 -16.15
C GLU A 3 2.48 -10.82 -14.73
N GLU A 4 3.47 -9.96 -14.53
CA GLU A 4 4.22 -9.84 -13.26
C GLU A 4 3.47 -9.04 -12.18
N PHE A 5 2.58 -8.12 -12.60
CA PHE A 5 1.80 -7.26 -11.69
C PHE A 5 0.30 -7.32 -12.05
N PRO A 6 -0.39 -8.42 -11.72
CA PRO A 6 -1.78 -8.63 -12.14
C PRO A 6 -2.80 -7.78 -11.37
N HIS A 7 -2.39 -7.09 -10.31
CA HIS A 7 -3.32 -6.41 -9.42
C HIS A 7 -3.23 -4.89 -9.52
N HIS A 8 -4.37 -4.22 -9.55
CA HIS A 8 -4.44 -2.76 -9.55
C HIS A 8 -4.52 -2.24 -8.11
N VAL A 9 -3.63 -1.28 -7.79
CA VAL A 9 -3.47 -0.71 -6.45
C VAL A 9 -3.58 0.80 -6.52
N GLU A 10 -4.39 1.35 -5.62
CA GLU A 10 -4.61 2.81 -5.51
C GLU A 10 -4.07 3.31 -4.17
N PHE A 11 -3.24 4.35 -4.20
CA PHE A 11 -2.73 5.01 -3.01
C PHE A 11 -3.52 6.29 -2.75
N GLN A 12 -3.96 6.43 -1.51
CA GLN A 12 -4.71 7.58 -1.02
C GLN A 12 -3.93 8.33 0.05
N ILE A 13 -4.12 9.64 0.09
CA ILE A 13 -3.69 10.49 1.22
C ILE A 13 -4.91 11.18 1.83
N VAL A 14 -4.76 11.62 3.07
CA VAL A 14 -5.73 12.53 3.69
C VAL A 14 -5.60 13.90 3.01
N GLY A 15 -6.60 14.25 2.20
CA GLY A 15 -6.71 15.53 1.52
C GLY A 15 -7.76 16.43 2.18
N LYS A 16 -7.66 17.75 1.97
CA LYS A 16 -8.67 18.71 2.42
C LYS A 16 -9.65 19.00 1.29
N VAL A 17 -10.89 18.54 1.45
CA VAL A 17 -11.97 18.73 0.48
C VAL A 17 -12.91 19.85 0.97
N PRO A 18 -13.25 20.84 0.14
CA PRO A 18 -14.14 21.94 0.53
C PRO A 18 -15.57 21.45 0.79
N ASP A 19 -16.13 21.76 1.96
CA ASP A 19 -17.46 21.27 2.39
C ASP A 19 -18.63 22.19 2.00
N GLY A 20 -18.43 23.07 1.01
CA GLY A 20 -19.45 24.00 0.51
C GLY A 20 -19.86 25.15 1.47
N GLY A 21 -19.57 25.06 2.76
CA GLY A 21 -19.91 26.05 3.79
C GLY A 21 -18.76 26.94 4.27
N GLY A 22 -17.63 26.99 3.55
CA GLY A 22 -16.43 27.75 3.96
C GLY A 22 -15.47 26.99 4.89
N GLY A 23 -15.72 25.71 5.16
CA GLY A 23 -14.81 24.80 5.85
C GLY A 23 -14.19 23.74 4.92
N TYR A 24 -13.24 22.98 5.45
CA TYR A 24 -12.64 21.82 4.79
C TYR A 24 -12.90 20.57 5.62
N LYS A 25 -13.24 19.45 4.96
CA LYS A 25 -13.23 18.12 5.56
C LYS A 25 -11.99 17.37 5.12
N GLU A 26 -11.48 16.54 6.02
CA GLU A 26 -10.42 15.59 5.72
C GLU A 26 -11.07 14.35 5.08
N ASP A 27 -10.73 14.09 3.83
CA ASP A 27 -11.23 12.95 3.06
C ASP A 27 -10.08 12.25 2.35
N TRP A 28 -10.23 10.96 2.07
CA TRP A 28 -9.18 10.17 1.45
C TRP A 28 -9.21 10.32 -0.07
N VAL A 29 -8.19 10.99 -0.60
CA VAL A 29 -8.09 11.29 -2.03
C VAL A 29 -7.04 10.37 -2.67
N THR A 30 -7.42 9.66 -3.73
CA THR A 30 -6.49 8.87 -4.54
C THR A 30 -5.49 9.79 -5.24
N VAL A 31 -4.21 9.58 -4.97
CA VAL A 31 -3.11 10.36 -5.55
C VAL A 31 -2.28 9.58 -6.57
N LEU A 32 -2.22 8.26 -6.43
CA LEU A 32 -1.48 7.39 -7.33
C LEU A 32 -2.30 6.13 -7.57
N ASP A 33 -2.30 5.62 -8.79
CA ASP A 33 -2.81 4.31 -9.11
C ASP A 33 -1.82 3.60 -10.04
N PHE A 34 -1.58 2.32 -9.79
CA PHE A 34 -0.64 1.52 -10.57
C PHE A 34 -0.82 0.04 -10.31
N ASN A 35 -0.25 -0.77 -11.19
CA ASN A 35 -0.26 -2.22 -11.04
C ASN A 35 0.88 -2.69 -10.12
N GLY A 36 0.55 -3.62 -9.23
CA GLY A 36 1.48 -4.28 -8.34
C GLY A 36 1.13 -5.77 -8.15
N PHE A 37 1.94 -6.43 -7.35
CA PHE A 37 1.78 -7.83 -6.99
C PHE A 37 1.69 -7.94 -5.47
N LEU A 38 0.55 -8.43 -5.00
CA LEU A 38 0.30 -8.65 -3.58
C LEU A 38 0.65 -10.10 -3.25
N ASP A 39 1.56 -10.28 -2.32
CA ASP A 39 2.06 -11.59 -1.91
C ASP A 39 1.82 -11.82 -0.42
N THR A 40 1.81 -13.10 -0.04
CA THR A 40 1.72 -13.48 1.37
C THR A 40 3.11 -13.49 1.99
N PRO A 41 3.35 -12.79 3.12
CA PRO A 41 4.64 -12.81 3.79
C PRO A 41 5.02 -14.23 4.22
N ASN A 42 6.30 -14.56 4.07
CA ASN A 42 6.82 -15.86 4.51
C ASN A 42 6.84 -15.95 6.05
N SER A 43 6.83 -17.17 6.59
CA SER A 43 6.80 -17.41 8.05
C SER A 43 7.95 -16.73 8.80
N GLN A 44 9.13 -16.58 8.17
CA GLN A 44 10.26 -15.86 8.75
C GLN A 44 9.97 -14.36 8.89
N GLU A 45 9.33 -13.75 7.91
CA GLU A 45 8.97 -12.33 7.94
C GLU A 45 7.88 -12.06 8.96
N LEU A 46 6.89 -12.96 9.05
CA LEU A 46 5.87 -12.92 10.10
C LEU A 46 6.49 -13.03 11.50
N PHE A 47 7.48 -13.90 11.67
CA PHE A 47 8.18 -14.04 12.95
C PHE A 47 8.97 -12.78 13.32
N GLN A 48 9.69 -12.17 12.36
CA GLN A 48 10.38 -10.90 12.56
C GLN A 48 9.39 -9.75 12.87
N ALA A 49 8.26 -9.74 12.18
CA ALA A 49 7.18 -8.78 12.41
C ALA A 49 6.64 -8.85 13.84
N GLN A 50 6.35 -10.07 14.29
CA GLN A 50 5.93 -10.33 15.67
C GLN A 50 6.99 -9.90 16.69
N GLN A 51 8.27 -10.19 16.42
CA GLN A 51 9.37 -9.76 17.29
C GLN A 51 9.47 -8.23 17.40
N LEU A 52 9.19 -7.52 16.31
CA LEU A 52 9.22 -6.07 16.23
C LEU A 52 7.86 -5.41 16.57
N ASN A 53 6.88 -6.19 17.04
CA ASN A 53 5.53 -5.76 17.41
C ASN A 53 4.77 -5.01 16.29
N TYR A 54 5.00 -5.36 15.01
CA TYR A 54 4.16 -4.89 13.92
C TYR A 54 3.31 -6.02 13.32
N THR A 55 2.11 -5.67 12.88
CA THR A 55 1.24 -6.60 12.14
C THR A 55 1.61 -6.54 10.67
N LEU A 56 1.97 -7.68 10.09
CA LEU A 56 2.27 -7.84 8.68
C LEU A 56 1.27 -8.82 8.07
N ASP A 57 0.40 -8.31 7.20
CA ASP A 57 -0.63 -9.13 6.55
C ASP A 57 -0.23 -9.48 5.12
N ARG A 58 0.33 -8.51 4.37
CA ARG A 58 0.68 -8.66 2.96
C ARG A 58 1.96 -7.93 2.62
N ASN A 59 2.65 -8.40 1.58
CA ASN A 59 3.74 -7.69 0.93
C ASN A 59 3.26 -7.19 -0.43
N LEU A 60 3.49 -5.92 -0.74
CA LEU A 60 3.25 -5.36 -2.07
C LEU A 60 4.57 -5.17 -2.80
N PHE A 61 4.65 -5.76 -3.99
CA PHE A 61 5.74 -5.59 -4.95
C PHE A 61 5.27 -4.72 -6.10
N TYR A 62 6.08 -3.75 -6.49
CA TYR A 62 5.75 -2.83 -7.59
C TYR A 62 7.00 -2.26 -8.25
N PRO A 63 6.89 -1.72 -9.48
CA PRO A 63 8.01 -1.13 -10.18
C PRO A 63 8.68 0.00 -9.37
N TYR A 64 9.99 0.18 -9.55
CA TYR A 64 10.75 1.24 -8.90
C TYR A 64 10.10 2.62 -9.07
N ARG A 65 9.74 3.23 -7.94
CA ARG A 65 9.18 4.59 -7.89
C ARG A 65 9.40 5.21 -6.52
N THR A 66 9.49 6.53 -6.52
CA THR A 66 9.75 7.35 -5.31
C THR A 66 8.54 8.16 -4.85
N ASP A 67 7.40 8.04 -5.55
CA ASP A 67 6.19 8.81 -5.24
C ASP A 67 5.41 8.24 -4.04
N VAL A 68 5.62 6.95 -3.73
CA VAL A 68 4.95 6.26 -2.62
C VAL A 68 5.57 6.72 -1.30
N LYS A 69 4.74 7.27 -0.41
CA LYS A 69 5.15 7.80 0.90
C LYS A 69 4.47 7.05 2.03
N GLU A 70 5.12 7.00 3.19
CA GLU A 70 4.65 6.28 4.40
C GLU A 70 3.28 6.76 4.91
N GLN A 71 2.93 8.03 4.67
CA GLN A 71 1.66 8.63 5.07
C GLN A 71 0.46 8.26 4.17
N MET A 72 0.70 7.48 3.12
CA MET A 72 -0.35 7.00 2.22
C MET A 72 -0.98 5.73 2.79
N ARG A 73 -2.23 5.46 2.40
CA ARG A 73 -2.84 4.12 2.51
C ARG A 73 -3.03 3.56 1.12
N CYS A 74 -3.01 2.24 0.96
CA CYS A 74 -3.29 1.61 -0.33
C CYS A 74 -4.59 0.80 -0.30
N LEU A 75 -5.36 0.92 -1.38
CA LEU A 75 -6.56 0.16 -1.62
C LEU A 75 -6.26 -0.86 -2.71
N PHE A 76 -6.67 -2.07 -2.45
CA PHE A 76 -6.56 -3.18 -3.35
C PHE A 76 -7.96 -3.56 -3.82
N ARG A 77 -8.18 -3.49 -5.14
CA ARG A 77 -9.44 -3.94 -5.74
C ARG A 77 -9.21 -5.27 -6.41
N TYR A 78 -9.92 -6.28 -5.91
CA TYR A 78 -9.98 -7.59 -6.54
C TYR A 78 -11.44 -8.01 -6.67
N ASP A 79 -11.88 -8.20 -7.91
CA ASP A 79 -13.27 -8.49 -8.26
C ASP A 79 -14.22 -7.46 -7.63
N SER A 80 -15.12 -7.89 -6.76
CA SER A 80 -16.11 -7.06 -6.06
C SER A 80 -15.68 -6.66 -4.65
N THR A 81 -14.44 -6.99 -4.23
CA THR A 81 -13.92 -6.72 -2.89
C THR A 81 -12.89 -5.60 -2.92
N VAL A 82 -13.01 -4.66 -1.99
CA VAL A 82 -12.03 -3.61 -1.76
C VAL A 82 -11.38 -3.85 -0.41
N GLU A 83 -10.08 -4.13 -0.41
CA GLU A 83 -9.30 -4.27 0.81
C GLU A 83 -8.47 -3.00 1.02
N THR A 84 -8.49 -2.46 2.23
CA THR A 84 -7.70 -1.29 2.59
C THR A 84 -6.52 -1.71 3.44
N TYR A 85 -5.34 -1.22 3.08
CA TYR A 85 -4.10 -1.55 3.74
C TYR A 85 -3.33 -0.29 4.15
N GLU A 86 -2.73 -0.34 5.33
CA GLU A 86 -1.79 0.67 5.83
C GLU A 86 -0.36 0.24 5.58
N LEU A 87 0.50 1.22 5.31
CA LEU A 87 1.93 1.01 5.13
C LEU A 87 2.60 0.88 6.51
N VAL A 88 3.13 -0.31 6.82
CA VAL A 88 3.87 -0.53 8.09
C VAL A 88 5.37 -0.34 7.94
N SER A 89 5.84 -0.05 6.72
CA SER A 89 7.26 0.12 6.44
C SER A 89 7.49 1.16 5.35
N LYS A 90 8.74 1.65 5.28
CA LYS A 90 9.23 2.41 4.13
C LYS A 90 9.32 1.52 2.90
N PRO A 91 9.03 2.04 1.69
CA PRO A 91 9.38 1.37 0.45
C PRO A 91 10.86 0.96 0.44
N GLN A 92 11.14 -0.31 0.26
CA GLN A 92 12.51 -0.85 0.18
C GLN A 92 12.81 -1.30 -1.24
N ASP A 93 13.97 -0.89 -1.76
CA ASP A 93 14.42 -1.37 -3.06
C ASP A 93 14.96 -2.80 -2.94
N GLN A 94 14.32 -3.74 -3.65
CA GLN A 94 14.70 -5.13 -3.58
C GLN A 94 16.00 -5.36 -4.37
N GLY A 95 17.10 -5.60 -3.66
CA GLY A 95 18.38 -5.94 -4.28
C GLY A 95 19.23 -4.75 -4.74
N GLY A 96 18.81 -3.51 -4.51
CA GLY A 96 19.61 -2.32 -4.82
C GLY A 96 19.67 -1.95 -6.32
N GLN A 97 18.93 -2.67 -7.18
CA GLN A 97 18.99 -2.53 -8.62
C GLN A 97 18.00 -1.50 -9.20
N ARG A 98 17.16 -0.88 -8.36
CA ARG A 98 16.12 0.09 -8.81
C ARG A 98 15.15 -0.50 -9.82
N GLU A 99 14.76 -1.75 -9.61
CA GLU A 99 13.83 -2.48 -10.48
C GLU A 99 12.47 -2.65 -9.80
N THR A 100 12.48 -3.18 -8.58
CA THR A 100 11.27 -3.54 -7.83
C THR A 100 11.35 -3.03 -6.40
N MET A 101 10.28 -2.37 -5.95
CA MET A 101 10.07 -1.97 -4.57
C MET A 101 9.29 -3.05 -3.83
N LYS A 102 9.65 -3.28 -2.57
CA LYS A 102 8.88 -4.06 -1.59
C LYS A 102 8.31 -3.13 -0.54
N LEU A 103 7.05 -3.36 -0.18
CA LEU A 103 6.36 -2.62 0.86
C LEU A 103 5.55 -3.59 1.73
N MET A 104 5.82 -3.55 3.04
CA MET A 104 5.06 -4.32 4.02
C MET A 104 3.75 -3.60 4.35
N LEU A 105 2.65 -4.35 4.30
CA LEU A 105 1.28 -3.86 4.47
C LEU A 105 0.56 -4.54 5.63
N LYS A 106 -0.26 -3.76 6.31
CA LYS A 106 -1.20 -4.23 7.33
C LYS A 106 -2.62 -4.04 6.86
N LEU A 107 -3.45 -5.07 6.98
CA LEU A 107 -4.86 -5.02 6.64
C LEU A 107 -5.60 -4.16 7.68
N VAL A 108 -6.39 -3.20 7.19
CA VAL A 108 -7.31 -2.43 8.01
C VAL A 108 -8.72 -2.96 7.78
N PRO A 109 -9.24 -3.79 8.71
CA PRO A 109 -10.62 -4.26 8.60
C PRO A 109 -11.58 -3.07 8.78
N ASN A 110 -12.44 -2.83 7.77
CA ASN A 110 -13.44 -1.75 7.70
C ASN A 110 -12.89 -0.33 7.45
N GLY A 111 -11.92 -0.18 6.54
CA GLY A 111 -11.28 1.10 6.19
C GLY A 111 -12.20 2.28 5.85
#